data_AF-A0A811LAT2-F1
#
_entry.id   AF-A0A811LAT2-F1
#
_cell.length_a   1.000
_cell.length_b   1.000
_cell.length_c   1.000
_cell.angle_alpha   90.00
_cell.angle_beta   90.00
_cell.angle_gamma   90.00
#
_symmetry.space_group_name_H-M   'P 1'
#
loop_
_entity.id
_entity.type
_entity.pdbx_description
1 polymer ?
#
loop_
_entity_poly.entity_id
_entity_poly.type
_entity_poly.pdbx_seq_one_letter_code
_entity_poly.pdbx_strand_id
1 'polypeptide(L)'
;MSQREVSKFPLILYKRILRLHYGLPKELRLMGDSYVKDEFRRHKTASPEQSLLFLKEWTLYCTSLSKQLTHKGIVKGKFGEDLDPELIDRFSDEQIQQLYELKVESEEWKKAKSV
;
A
#
# COMPACT_ATOMS: atom_id res chain seq x y z
N MET A 1 15.95 -1.23 24.76
CA MET A 1 15.98 -0.87 23.31
C MET A 1 16.69 0.46 23.17
N SER A 2 17.74 0.56 22.34
CA SER A 2 18.61 1.75 22.30
C SER A 2 17.98 2.86 21.45
N GLN A 3 18.06 4.13 21.88
CA GLN A 3 17.54 5.30 21.12
C GLN A 3 18.04 5.37 19.66
N ARG A 4 19.18 4.74 19.34
CA ARG A 4 19.74 4.65 17.97
C ARG A 4 18.94 3.73 17.04
N GLU A 5 18.22 2.74 17.55
CA GLU A 5 17.39 1.83 16.74
C GLU A 5 16.10 2.53 16.29
N VAL A 6 15.51 3.35 17.17
CA VAL A 6 14.27 4.10 16.91
C VAL A 6 14.47 5.11 15.77
N SER A 7 15.63 5.78 15.74
CA SER A 7 16.00 6.72 14.67
C SER A 7 16.07 6.08 13.27
N LYS A 8 16.40 4.79 13.17
CA LYS A 8 16.58 4.10 11.88
C LYS A 8 15.32 3.39 11.40
N PHE A 9 14.33 3.20 12.27
CA PHE A 9 13.13 2.43 11.96
C PHE A 9 12.41 2.87 10.67
N PRO A 10 12.18 4.18 10.41
CA PRO A 10 11.54 4.61 9.16
C PRO A 10 12.31 4.18 7.91
N LEU A 11 13.65 4.25 7.94
CA LEU A 11 14.50 3.86 6.83
C LEU A 11 14.50 2.34 6.61
N ILE A 12 14.43 1.55 7.68
CA ILE A 12 14.33 0.09 7.61
C ILE A 12 13.00 -0.31 6.99
N LEU A 13 11.90 0.29 7.46
CA LEU A 13 10.55 0.05 6.95
C LEU A 13 10.47 0.39 5.45
N TYR A 14 10.94 1.58 5.07
CA TYR A 14 11.03 2.01 3.66
C TYR A 14 11.77 1.00 2.77
N LYS A 15 12.98 0.58 3.19
CA LYS A 15 13.76 -0.41 2.43
C LYS A 15 13.08 -1.76 2.36
N ARG A 16 12.39 -2.19 3.42
CA ARG A 16 11.68 -3.47 3.47
C ARG A 16 10.49 -3.48 2.50
N ILE A 17 9.69 -2.41 2.47
CA ILE A 17 8.57 -2.27 1.54
C ILE A 17 9.05 -2.36 0.08
N LEU A 18 10.08 -1.57 -0.27
CA LEU A 18 10.63 -1.60 -1.63
C LEU A 18 11.20 -2.98 -2.03
N ARG A 19 11.72 -3.75 -1.06
CA ARG A 19 12.15 -5.14 -1.32
C ARG A 19 10.96 -6.07 -1.57
N LEU A 20 9.86 -5.90 -0.85
CA LEU A 20 8.65 -6.69 -1.06
C LEU A 20 8.00 -6.39 -2.41
N HIS A 21 8.06 -5.13 -2.87
CA HIS A 21 7.56 -4.74 -4.19
C HIS A 21 8.23 -5.46 -5.37
N TYR A 22 9.41 -6.08 -5.21
CA TYR A 22 9.98 -6.94 -6.25
C TYR A 22 9.11 -8.17 -6.55
N GLY A 23 8.25 -8.59 -5.62
CA GLY A 23 7.28 -9.66 -5.84
C GLY A 23 6.02 -9.21 -6.59
N LEU A 24 5.86 -7.92 -6.89
CA LEU A 24 4.70 -7.40 -7.61
C LEU A 24 4.89 -7.51 -9.14
N PRO A 25 3.79 -7.61 -9.91
CA PRO A 25 3.78 -7.34 -11.33
C PRO A 25 4.43 -5.99 -11.66
N LYS A 26 5.09 -5.89 -12.82
CA LYS A 26 5.95 -4.76 -13.20
C LYS A 26 5.22 -3.42 -13.09
N GLU A 27 3.99 -3.34 -13.58
CA GLU A 27 3.18 -2.12 -13.62
C GLU A 27 2.81 -1.68 -12.20
N LEU A 28 2.35 -2.61 -11.37
CA LEU A 28 2.01 -2.35 -9.97
C LEU A 28 3.23 -1.93 -9.15
N ARG A 29 4.38 -2.56 -9.43
CA ARG A 29 5.65 -2.19 -8.80
C ARG A 29 6.06 -0.76 -9.14
N LEU A 30 5.99 -0.36 -10.41
CA LEU A 30 6.39 0.99 -10.83
C LEU A 30 5.55 2.06 -10.14
N MET A 31 4.23 1.86 -10.12
CA MET A 31 3.29 2.76 -9.44
C MET A 31 3.55 2.79 -7.92
N GLY A 32 3.64 1.61 -7.30
CA GLY A 32 3.86 1.47 -5.86
C GLY A 32 5.19 2.05 -5.39
N ASP A 33 6.30 1.77 -6.10
CA ASP A 33 7.63 2.30 -5.77
C ASP A 33 7.66 3.83 -5.81
N SER A 34 6.98 4.45 -6.78
CA SER A 34 6.85 5.91 -6.85
C SER A 34 6.05 6.46 -5.68
N TYR A 35 4.90 5.86 -5.39
CA TYR A 35 4.04 6.28 -4.30
C TYR A 35 4.73 6.20 -2.93
N VAL A 36 5.38 5.07 -2.62
CA VAL A 36 6.17 4.89 -1.38
C VAL A 36 7.24 5.95 -1.24
N LYS A 37 7.98 6.25 -2.33
CA LYS A 37 9.04 7.27 -2.31
C LYS A 37 8.48 8.64 -1.98
N ASP A 38 7.35 9.00 -2.57
CA ASP A 38 6.72 10.31 -2.35
C ASP A 38 6.13 10.42 -0.95
N GLU A 39 5.43 9.41 -0.46
CA GLU A 39 4.82 9.43 0.87
C GLU A 39 5.87 9.52 1.99
N PHE A 40 6.94 8.71 1.91
CA PHE A 40 8.04 8.80 2.87
C PHE A 40 8.80 10.13 2.77
N ARG A 41 8.83 10.77 1.59
CA ARG A 41 9.43 12.10 1.42
C ARG A 41 8.57 13.19 2.05
N ARG A 42 7.25 13.14 1.84
CA ARG A 42 6.27 14.08 2.43
C ARG A 42 6.25 14.01 3.95
N HIS A 43 6.44 12.82 4.52
CA HIS A 43 6.41 12.61 5.97
C HIS A 43 7.74 12.89 6.69
N LYS A 44 8.80 13.34 5.99
CA LYS A 44 10.08 13.70 6.64
C LYS A 44 9.97 14.86 7.62
N THR A 45 9.03 15.76 7.39
CA THR A 45 8.82 16.99 8.17
C THR A 45 7.46 17.00 8.88
N ALA A 46 6.80 15.84 8.97
CA ALA A 46 5.51 15.71 9.65
C ALA A 46 5.67 15.89 11.17
N SER A 47 4.57 16.23 11.86
CA SER A 47 4.60 16.31 13.32
C SER A 47 4.92 14.93 13.94
N PRO A 48 5.40 14.86 15.19
CA PRO A 48 5.68 13.58 15.85
C PRO A 48 4.45 12.66 15.91
N GLU A 49 3.26 13.23 16.14
CA GLU A 49 1.99 12.49 16.19
C GLU A 49 1.61 11.90 14.83
N GLN A 50 1.70 12.72 13.78
CA GLN A 50 1.46 12.29 12.40
C GLN A 50 2.49 11.23 11.97
N SER A 51 3.75 11.41 12.35
CA SER A 51 4.82 10.46 12.07
C SER A 51 4.58 9.12 12.74
N LEU A 52 4.07 9.11 13.98
CA LEU A 52 3.75 7.88 14.69
C LEU A 52 2.61 7.11 14.01
N LEU A 53 1.52 7.80 13.66
CA LEU A 53 0.40 7.20 12.95
C LEU A 53 0.84 6.68 11.57
N PHE A 54 1.60 7.49 10.82
CA PHE A 54 2.18 7.11 9.55
C PHE A 54 3.00 5.80 9.69
N LEU A 55 3.95 5.75 10.62
CA LEU A 55 4.78 4.57 10.80
C LEU A 55 3.97 3.34 11.21
N LYS A 56 2.92 3.51 12.01
CA LYS A 56 1.99 2.42 12.36
C LYS A 56 1.31 1.86 11.11
N GLU A 57 0.65 2.70 10.32
CA GLU A 57 -0.08 2.28 9.12
C GLU A 57 0.85 1.64 8.08
N TRP A 58 2.03 2.22 7.87
CA TRP A 58 3.03 1.68 6.94
C TRP A 58 3.64 0.35 7.42
N THR A 59 3.69 0.13 8.74
CA THR A 59 4.11 -1.16 9.32
C THR A 59 3.03 -2.23 9.10
N LEU A 60 1.74 -1.87 9.26
CA LEU A 60 0.61 -2.75 8.95
C LEU A 60 0.61 -3.13 7.46
N TYR A 61 0.77 -2.16 6.58
CA TYR A 61 0.91 -2.38 5.14
C TYR A 61 2.08 -3.32 4.82
N CYS A 62 3.27 -3.06 5.36
CA CYS A 62 4.44 -3.93 5.14
C CYS A 62 4.19 -5.37 5.65
N THR A 63 3.46 -5.51 6.76
CA THR A 63 3.11 -6.81 7.33
C THR A 63 2.15 -7.56 6.42
N SER A 64 1.09 -6.90 5.94
CA SER A 64 0.14 -7.49 4.98
C SER A 64 0.84 -7.90 3.68
N LEU A 65 1.67 -7.03 3.09
CA LEU A 65 2.48 -7.37 1.92
C LEU A 65 3.35 -8.60 2.15
N SER A 66 4.02 -8.70 3.31
CA SER A 66 4.91 -9.84 3.59
C SER A 66 4.18 -11.18 3.75
N LYS A 67 2.87 -11.17 4.04
CA LYS A 67 2.03 -12.37 4.06
C LYS A 67 1.60 -12.80 2.66
N GLN A 68 1.44 -11.83 1.75
CA GLN A 68 0.88 -12.04 0.42
C GLN A 68 1.95 -12.21 -0.67
N LEU A 69 3.13 -11.64 -0.45
CA LEU A 69 4.24 -11.60 -1.41
C LEU A 69 5.46 -12.34 -0.89
N THR A 70 6.13 -13.02 -1.80
CA THR A 70 7.50 -13.49 -1.63
C THR A 70 8.38 -12.93 -2.74
N HIS A 71 9.69 -13.13 -2.65
CA HIS A 71 10.62 -12.81 -3.74
C HIS A 71 10.31 -13.54 -5.07
N LYS A 72 9.46 -14.57 -5.04
CA LYS A 72 9.04 -15.33 -6.22
C LYS A 72 7.70 -14.85 -6.81
N GLY A 73 7.04 -13.86 -6.19
CA GLY A 73 5.74 -13.35 -6.62
C GLY A 73 4.65 -13.51 -5.56
N ILE A 74 3.40 -13.39 -6.01
CA ILE A 74 2.18 -13.50 -5.18
C ILE A 74 1.98 -14.97 -4.75
N VAL A 75 1.81 -15.21 -3.46
CA VAL A 75 1.79 -16.57 -2.87
C VAL A 75 0.50 -17.34 -3.18
N LYS A 76 -0.67 -16.69 -3.11
CA LYS A 76 -1.99 -17.34 -3.21
C LYS A 76 -2.82 -16.90 -4.42
N GLY A 77 -2.20 -16.27 -5.41
CA GLY A 77 -2.89 -15.73 -6.59
C GLY A 77 -3.82 -14.53 -6.32
N LYS A 78 -4.32 -14.34 -5.09
CA LYS A 78 -5.01 -13.12 -4.63
C LYS A 78 -4.01 -12.17 -3.96
N PHE A 79 -4.05 -10.92 -4.37
CA PHE A 79 -3.28 -9.81 -3.81
C PHE A 79 -4.25 -8.70 -3.39
N GLY A 80 -3.99 -8.05 -2.27
CA GLY A 80 -4.89 -7.12 -1.61
C GLY A 80 -5.83 -7.78 -0.61
N GLU A 81 -6.50 -6.94 0.17
CA GLU A 81 -7.56 -7.30 1.12
C GLU A 81 -8.84 -6.58 0.70
N ASP A 82 -9.99 -7.15 1.04
CA ASP A 82 -11.27 -6.53 0.75
C ASP A 82 -11.45 -5.32 1.71
N LEU A 83 -12.10 -4.25 1.24
CA LEU A 83 -12.32 -3.05 2.05
C LEU A 83 -13.23 -3.38 3.23
N ASP A 84 -12.87 -2.87 4.41
CA ASP A 84 -13.68 -2.98 5.61
C ASP A 84 -15.03 -2.25 5.40
N PRO A 85 -16.18 -2.92 5.57
CA PRO A 85 -17.48 -2.28 5.43
C PRO A 85 -17.64 -1.04 6.32
N GLU A 86 -17.10 -1.05 7.54
CA GLU A 86 -17.18 0.11 8.43
C GLU A 86 -16.36 1.31 7.94
N LEU A 87 -15.33 1.07 7.13
CA LEU A 87 -14.56 2.12 6.48
C LEU A 87 -15.33 2.73 5.32
N ILE A 88 -16.07 1.91 4.55
CA ILE A 88 -16.90 2.37 3.43
C ILE A 88 -17.98 3.32 3.93
N ASP A 89 -18.61 3.02 5.07
CA ASP A 89 -19.64 3.88 5.67
C ASP A 89 -19.13 5.27 6.07
N ARG A 90 -17.81 5.45 6.21
CA ARG A 90 -17.18 6.74 6.53
C ARG A 90 -16.80 7.57 5.31
N PHE A 91 -16.98 7.06 4.10
CA PHE A 91 -16.59 7.75 2.87
C PHE A 91 -17.63 8.81 2.51
N SER A 92 -17.20 9.89 1.85
CA SER A 92 -18.14 10.84 1.26
C SER A 92 -18.84 10.23 0.04
N ASP A 93 -20.00 10.79 -0.33
CA ASP A 93 -20.73 10.37 -1.53
C ASP A 93 -19.85 10.45 -2.79
N GLU A 94 -18.97 11.46 -2.90
CA GLU A 94 -18.04 11.55 -4.04
C GLU A 94 -16.99 10.45 -4.02
N GLN A 95 -16.46 10.10 -2.85
CA GLN A 95 -15.48 9.01 -2.73
C GLN A 95 -16.09 7.65 -3.08
N ILE A 96 -17.35 7.42 -2.67
CA ILE A 96 -18.10 6.22 -3.02
C ILE A 96 -18.34 6.17 -4.53
N GLN A 97 -18.73 7.29 -5.13
CA GLN A 97 -18.93 7.40 -6.57
C GLN A 97 -17.64 7.09 -7.35
N GLN A 98 -16.49 7.63 -6.92
CA GLN A 98 -15.19 7.35 -7.55
C GLN A 98 -14.81 5.86 -7.47
N LEU A 99 -15.05 5.22 -6.32
CA LEU A 99 -14.81 3.78 -6.17
C LEU A 99 -15.71 2.96 -7.10
N TYR A 100 -16.97 3.37 -7.25
CA TYR A 100 -17.92 2.71 -8.13
C TYR A 100 -17.51 2.84 -9.60
N GLU A 101 -17.13 4.03 -10.05
CA GLU A 101 -16.61 4.27 -11.40
C GLU A 101 -15.37 3.42 -11.69
N LEU A 102 -14.42 3.40 -10.75
CA LEU A 102 -13.22 2.58 -10.85
C LEU A 102 -13.54 1.08 -10.97
N LYS A 103 -14.53 0.59 -10.22
CA LYS A 103 -15.00 -0.79 -10.30
C LYS A 103 -15.54 -1.10 -11.70
N VAL A 104 -16.45 -0.26 -12.20
CA VAL A 104 -17.09 -0.45 -13.52
C VAL A 104 -16.01 -0.48 -14.61
N GLU A 105 -15.09 0.47 -14.61
CA GLU A 105 -14.03 0.53 -15.63
C GLU A 105 -13.08 -0.68 -15.55
N SER A 106 -12.78 -1.16 -14.34
CA SER A 106 -11.97 -2.36 -14.14
C SER A 106 -12.66 -3.64 -14.65
N GLU A 107 -13.99 -3.74 -14.52
CA GLU A 107 -14.80 -4.86 -15.03
C GLU A 107 -14.88 -4.83 -16.56
N GLU A 108 -15.10 -3.66 -17.16
CA GLU A 108 -15.11 -3.49 -18.61
C GLU A 108 -13.75 -3.81 -19.23
N TRP A 109 -12.65 -3.38 -18.60
CA TRP A 109 -11.30 -3.73 -19.06
C TRP A 109 -11.06 -5.25 -19.07
N LYS A 110 -11.56 -5.98 -18.05
CA LYS A 110 -11.44 -7.45 -18.01
C LYS A 110 -12.19 -8.10 -19.17
N LYS A 111 -13.42 -7.62 -19.46
CA LYS A 111 -14.22 -8.11 -20.60
C LYS A 111 -13.48 -7.88 -21.92
N ALA A 112 -12.99 -6.67 -22.15
CA ALA A 112 -12.27 -6.30 -23.36
C ALA A 112 -10.99 -7.12 -23.61
N LYS A 113 -10.33 -7.59 -22.55
CA LYS A 113 -9.12 -8.44 -22.64
C LYS A 113 -9.42 -9.94 -22.76
N SER A 114 -10.67 -10.34 -22.57
CA SER A 114 -11.14 -11.73 -22.65
C SER A 114 -11.78 -12.09 -24.00
N VAL A 115 -11.92 -11.10 -24.88
CA VAL A 115 -12.35 -11.23 -26.29
C VAL A 115 -11.12 -11.17 -27.19
#